data_AF-A0A1S2HJW1-F1
#
_entry.id   AF-A0A1S2HJW1-F1
#
_cell.length_a   1.000
_cell.length_b   1.000
_cell.length_c   1.000
_cell.angle_alpha   90.00
_cell.angle_beta   90.00
_cell.angle_gamma   90.00
#
_symmetry.space_group_name_H-M   'P 1'
#
loop_
_entity.id
_entity.type
_entity.pdbx_description
1 polymer ?
#
loop_
_entity_poly.entity_id
_entity_poly.type
_entity_poly.pdbx_seq_one_letter_code
_entity_poly.pdbx_strand_id
1 'polypeptide(L)'
;MVVSFRMKRRGWAIMTVCSLVMVAVGGVWAADNVPDRGRPTGHATTAARTAEGILGEVGCSARHVIADDMYQYPSMREVDCVLRDGAILSASTFTTRAAALQNLATWQLAGSDRWAVVGANWFAVGPRKMVHRISQRFPDATLPTQELPESSAPSDALAARTDCVQSASAFLTSRIAEPERWRNDRPTVDVLYPGLTAVIDSLDIDRAAFDQIGATDTPEFEAWFASFAPAIKDYCRTPPQITSEDLP
;
A
#
# COMPACT_ATOMS: atom_id res chain seq x y z
N MET A 1 -7.02 -8.45 35.52
CA MET A 1 -8.40 -7.94 35.47
C MET A 1 -8.79 -7.89 34.00
N VAL A 2 -9.64 -8.82 33.55
CA VAL A 2 -9.98 -9.00 32.13
C VAL A 2 -11.31 -8.29 31.88
N VAL A 3 -11.29 -7.18 31.15
CA VAL A 3 -12.50 -6.48 30.72
C VAL A 3 -12.85 -6.96 29.31
N SER A 4 -13.86 -7.83 29.25
CA SER A 4 -14.42 -8.37 28.01
C SER A 4 -15.47 -7.40 27.46
N PHE A 5 -15.21 -6.77 26.31
CA PHE A 5 -16.21 -5.97 25.60
C PHE A 5 -16.90 -6.83 24.53
N ARG A 6 -18.11 -7.29 24.84
CA ARG A 6 -19.06 -7.87 23.87
C ARG A 6 -19.82 -6.74 23.19
N MET A 7 -19.51 -6.44 21.93
CA MET A 7 -20.37 -5.60 21.08
C MET A 7 -21.48 -6.44 20.43
N LYS A 8 -22.73 -6.20 20.85
CA LYS A 8 -23.96 -6.67 20.20
C LYS A 8 -24.12 -5.97 18.85
N ARG A 9 -24.02 -6.69 17.73
CA ARG A 9 -24.50 -6.21 16.43
C ARG A 9 -26.02 -6.44 16.36
N ARG A 10 -26.77 -5.32 16.33
CA ARG A 10 -28.21 -5.33 16.01
C ARG A 10 -28.35 -5.36 14.49
N GLY A 11 -29.02 -6.40 14.00
CA GLY A 11 -29.39 -6.53 12.59
C GLY A 11 -30.46 -5.51 12.20
N TRP A 12 -30.28 -4.92 11.03
CA TRP A 12 -31.33 -4.26 10.26
C TRP A 12 -31.33 -4.89 8.88
N ALA A 13 -32.41 -5.63 8.60
CA ALA A 13 -32.73 -6.12 7.28
C ALA A 13 -33.32 -4.97 6.47
N ILE A 14 -32.73 -4.66 5.32
CA ILE A 14 -33.37 -3.86 4.28
C ILE A 14 -33.34 -4.71 3.01
N MET A 15 -34.48 -5.30 2.67
CA MET A 15 -34.76 -5.81 1.34
C MET A 15 -34.93 -4.62 0.41
N THR A 16 -34.07 -4.53 -0.60
CA THR A 16 -34.37 -3.74 -1.79
C THR A 16 -34.15 -4.62 -3.01
N VAL A 17 -35.26 -5.02 -3.62
CA VAL A 17 -35.30 -5.63 -4.96
C VAL A 17 -35.19 -4.49 -5.96
N CYS A 18 -34.12 -4.48 -6.76
CA CYS A 18 -34.07 -3.73 -8.01
C CYS A 18 -33.48 -4.64 -9.09
N SER A 19 -34.35 -5.13 -9.97
CA SER A 19 -33.98 -5.69 -11.25
C SER A 19 -33.58 -4.55 -12.19
N LEU A 20 -32.39 -4.61 -12.80
CA LEU A 20 -32.13 -3.88 -14.04
C LEU A 20 -30.97 -4.51 -14.84
N VAL A 21 -31.38 -5.11 -15.95
CA VAL A 21 -30.80 -5.09 -17.30
C VAL A 21 -29.27 -5.07 -17.42
N MET A 22 -28.74 -6.22 -17.85
CA MET A 22 -27.43 -6.33 -18.48
C MET A 22 -27.39 -5.52 -19.79
N VAL A 23 -26.49 -4.54 -19.87
CA VAL A 23 -25.91 -4.11 -21.14
C VAL A 23 -24.43 -4.40 -21.07
N ALA A 24 -24.00 -5.44 -21.78
CA ALA A 24 -22.60 -5.75 -21.99
C ALA A 24 -22.02 -4.73 -22.98
N VAL A 25 -21.29 -3.74 -22.47
CA VAL A 25 -20.37 -2.92 -23.27
C VAL A 25 -18.97 -3.40 -22.96
N GLY A 26 -18.40 -4.17 -23.89
CA GLY A 26 -16.99 -4.53 -23.87
C GLY A 26 -16.14 -3.30 -24.12
N GLY A 27 -15.71 -2.64 -23.04
CA GLY A 27 -14.63 -1.66 -23.06
C GLY A 27 -13.37 -2.32 -22.50
N VAL A 28 -12.45 -2.70 -23.37
CA VAL A 28 -11.06 -2.98 -22.98
C VAL A 28 -10.45 -1.63 -22.63
N TRP A 29 -10.52 -1.24 -21.36
CA TRP A 29 -9.80 -0.06 -20.87
C TRP A 29 -8.33 -0.46 -20.73
N ALA A 30 -7.52 -0.02 -21.69
CA ALA A 30 -6.07 0.02 -21.52
C ALA A 30 -5.76 1.05 -20.42
N ALA A 31 -5.40 0.56 -19.24
CA ALA A 31 -4.90 1.36 -18.14
C ALA A 31 -3.41 1.72 -18.38
N ASP A 32 -3.15 2.57 -19.37
CA ASP A 32 -1.78 2.99 -19.75
C ASP A 32 -1.57 4.52 -19.66
N ASN A 33 -2.22 5.21 -18.73
CA ASN A 33 -1.97 6.64 -18.52
C ASN A 33 -1.77 7.00 -17.05
N VAL A 34 -0.69 6.47 -16.47
CA VAL A 34 -0.07 7.10 -15.29
C VAL A 34 1.03 8.03 -15.82
N PRO A 35 0.96 9.36 -15.57
CA PRO A 35 1.99 10.29 -16.04
C PRO A 35 3.35 9.93 -15.41
N ASP A 36 4.32 9.60 -16.26
CA ASP A 36 5.70 9.25 -15.91
C ASP A 36 6.45 10.50 -15.38
N ARG A 37 6.20 10.86 -14.11
CA ARG A 37 6.89 11.93 -13.40
C ARG A 37 8.20 11.39 -12.79
N GLY A 38 9.21 11.18 -13.64
CA GLY A 38 10.61 11.08 -13.20
C GLY A 38 11.33 9.83 -13.70
N ARG A 39 12.45 10.05 -14.41
CA ARG A 39 13.31 8.99 -14.94
C ARG A 39 13.77 8.06 -13.79
N PRO A 40 13.39 6.77 -13.79
CA PRO A 40 13.75 5.87 -12.70
C PRO A 40 15.26 5.68 -12.62
N THR A 41 15.81 5.71 -11.40
CA THR A 41 17.20 5.33 -11.14
C THR A 41 17.41 3.84 -11.44
N GLY A 42 18.64 3.40 -11.72
CA GLY A 42 18.93 2.02 -12.14
C GLY A 42 18.42 0.92 -11.18
N HIS A 43 18.32 1.24 -9.89
CA HIS A 43 17.72 0.34 -8.89
C HIS A 43 16.20 0.23 -9.01
N ALA A 44 15.49 1.35 -9.25
CA ALA A 44 14.04 1.35 -9.46
C ALA A 44 13.64 0.55 -10.72
N THR A 45 14.43 0.63 -11.80
CA THR A 45 14.21 -0.19 -13.01
C THR A 45 14.41 -1.69 -12.80
N THR A 46 15.18 -2.10 -11.78
CA THR A 46 15.40 -3.51 -11.49
C THR A 46 14.29 -4.06 -10.59
N ALA A 47 13.84 -3.29 -9.59
CA ALA A 47 12.70 -3.66 -8.75
C ALA A 47 11.40 -3.77 -9.56
N ALA A 48 11.11 -2.82 -10.45
CA ALA A 48 9.95 -2.86 -11.34
C ALA A 48 9.95 -4.09 -12.26
N ARG A 49 11.09 -4.37 -12.91
CA ARG A 49 11.22 -5.58 -13.75
C ARG A 49 11.10 -6.88 -12.96
N THR A 50 11.55 -6.92 -11.71
CA THR A 50 11.37 -8.09 -10.85
C THR A 50 9.90 -8.29 -10.48
N ALA A 51 9.22 -7.25 -10.00
CA ALA A 51 7.79 -7.32 -9.65
C ALA A 51 6.91 -7.68 -10.86
N GLU A 52 7.15 -7.02 -12.00
CA GLU A 52 6.46 -7.34 -13.26
C GLU A 52 6.82 -8.75 -13.76
N GLY A 53 8.09 -9.16 -13.64
CA GLY A 53 8.54 -10.50 -14.03
C GLY A 53 7.93 -11.61 -13.16
N ILE A 54 7.67 -11.35 -11.87
CA ILE A 54 6.96 -12.28 -10.98
C ILE A 54 5.52 -12.51 -11.46
N LEU A 55 4.88 -11.47 -12.00
CA LEU A 55 3.47 -11.50 -12.40
C LEU A 55 3.23 -11.67 -13.90
N GLY A 56 4.28 -11.61 -14.73
CA GLY A 56 4.18 -11.72 -16.19
C GLY A 56 3.54 -13.01 -16.67
N GLU A 57 3.61 -14.07 -15.87
CA GLU A 57 3.03 -15.39 -16.13
C GLU A 57 1.60 -15.55 -15.60
N VAL A 58 1.11 -14.55 -14.86
CA VAL A 58 -0.20 -14.59 -14.22
C VAL A 58 -1.16 -13.79 -15.08
N GLY A 59 -2.21 -14.44 -15.55
CA GLY A 59 -3.23 -13.82 -16.41
C GLY A 59 -4.10 -12.82 -15.65
N CYS A 60 -3.54 -11.66 -15.32
CA CYS A 60 -4.22 -10.57 -14.63
C CYS A 60 -5.35 -10.00 -15.51
N SER A 61 -6.53 -9.80 -14.93
CA SER A 61 -7.60 -9.00 -15.54
C SER A 61 -7.35 -7.50 -15.38
N ALA A 62 -6.72 -7.10 -14.27
CA ALA A 62 -6.27 -5.73 -14.03
C ALA A 62 -4.93 -5.74 -13.27
N ARG A 63 -4.16 -4.67 -13.41
CA ARG A 63 -2.87 -4.47 -12.75
C ARG A 63 -2.83 -3.08 -12.11
N HIS A 64 -2.46 -3.02 -10.85
CA HIS A 64 -2.24 -1.77 -10.13
C HIS A 64 -0.78 -1.72 -9.70
N VAL A 65 -0.08 -0.67 -10.10
CA VAL A 65 1.35 -0.51 -9.80
C VAL A 65 1.50 0.51 -8.68
N ILE A 66 1.98 0.04 -7.55
CA ILE A 66 2.29 0.86 -6.37
C ILE A 66 3.77 1.22 -6.47
N ALA A 67 4.04 2.46 -6.88
CA ALA A 67 5.38 2.93 -7.19
C ALA A 67 6.30 2.98 -5.98
N ASP A 68 5.73 3.24 -4.80
CA ASP A 68 6.38 3.21 -3.50
C ASP A 68 5.33 3.15 -2.37
N ASP A 69 5.71 2.64 -1.19
CA ASP A 69 4.80 2.44 -0.05
C ASP A 69 4.58 3.76 0.72
N MET A 70 3.33 4.13 0.99
CA MET A 70 2.94 5.31 1.78
C MET A 70 2.83 5.02 3.29
N TYR A 71 3.04 3.78 3.72
CA TYR A 71 2.93 3.37 5.12
C TYR A 71 4.27 2.90 5.70
N GLN A 72 5.31 2.80 4.87
CA GLN A 72 6.64 2.42 5.30
C GLN A 72 7.72 3.27 4.63
N TYR A 73 8.78 3.61 5.37
CA TYR A 73 9.87 4.41 4.81
C TYR A 73 10.70 3.69 3.72
N PRO A 74 11.10 2.41 3.86
CA PRO A 74 11.89 1.73 2.82
C PRO A 74 11.22 1.81 1.46
N SER A 75 11.99 2.11 0.42
CA SER A 75 11.45 2.12 -0.94
C SER A 75 11.03 0.71 -1.37
N MET A 76 9.83 0.64 -1.91
CA MET A 76 9.17 -0.56 -2.40
C MET A 76 8.75 -0.35 -3.85
N ARG A 77 8.56 -1.44 -4.58
CA ARG A 77 7.72 -1.48 -5.78
C ARG A 77 6.76 -2.65 -5.63
N GLU A 78 5.48 -2.41 -5.72
CA GLU A 78 4.47 -3.45 -5.65
C GLU A 78 3.59 -3.43 -6.90
N VAL A 79 3.16 -4.62 -7.29
CA VAL A 79 2.18 -4.79 -8.34
C VAL A 79 1.10 -5.73 -7.83
N ASP A 80 -0.13 -5.24 -7.85
CA ASP A 80 -1.32 -6.02 -7.58
C ASP A 80 -1.92 -6.52 -8.89
N CYS A 81 -1.95 -7.85 -9.01
CA CYS A 81 -2.59 -8.54 -10.11
C CYS A 81 -3.97 -9.02 -9.65
N VAL A 82 -5.02 -8.37 -10.17
CA VAL A 82 -6.40 -8.87 -10.01
C VAL A 82 -6.58 -10.04 -10.97
N LEU A 83 -6.97 -11.19 -10.45
CA LEU A 83 -7.21 -12.41 -11.21
C LEU A 83 -8.65 -12.41 -11.77
N ARG A 84 -8.91 -13.27 -12.77
CA ARG A 84 -10.24 -13.39 -13.40
C ARG A 84 -11.37 -13.76 -12.44
N ASP A 85 -11.05 -14.42 -11.33
CA ASP A 85 -12.00 -14.79 -10.28
C ASP A 85 -12.13 -13.69 -9.20
N GLY A 86 -11.45 -12.55 -9.37
CA GLY A 86 -11.46 -11.42 -8.44
C GLY A 86 -10.44 -11.54 -7.30
N ALA A 87 -9.72 -12.66 -7.17
CA ALA A 87 -8.66 -12.77 -6.16
C ALA A 87 -7.46 -11.87 -6.52
N ILE A 88 -6.73 -11.39 -5.51
CA ILE A 88 -5.55 -10.53 -5.71
C ILE A 88 -4.28 -11.34 -5.44
N LEU A 89 -3.33 -11.20 -6.35
CA LEU A 89 -1.94 -11.62 -6.17
C LEU A 89 -1.04 -10.39 -6.17
N SER A 90 -0.47 -10.09 -5.02
CA SER A 90 0.44 -8.96 -4.80
C SER A 90 1.88 -9.45 -4.90
N ALA A 91 2.73 -8.72 -5.61
CA ALA A 91 4.17 -8.97 -5.65
C ALA A 91 4.94 -7.70 -5.32
N SER A 92 5.68 -7.73 -4.22
CA SER A 92 6.33 -6.57 -3.63
C SER A 92 7.84 -6.78 -3.63
N THR A 93 8.59 -5.81 -4.14
CA THR A 93 10.06 -5.82 -4.22
C THR A 93 10.63 -4.63 -3.46
N PHE A 94 11.71 -4.85 -2.72
CA PHE A 94 12.31 -3.86 -1.83
C PHE A 94 13.79 -3.66 -2.13
N THR A 95 14.36 -2.59 -1.60
CA THR A 95 15.80 -2.36 -1.67
C THR A 95 16.62 -3.38 -0.88
N THR A 96 16.06 -3.96 0.18
CA THR A 96 16.75 -4.94 1.05
C THR A 96 15.84 -6.10 1.44
N ARG A 97 16.44 -7.25 1.79
CA ARG A 97 15.73 -8.40 2.34
C ARG A 97 15.01 -8.07 3.66
N ALA A 98 15.68 -7.32 4.55
CA ALA A 98 15.13 -6.98 5.85
C ALA A 98 13.82 -6.18 5.71
N ALA A 99 13.78 -5.19 4.81
CA ALA A 99 12.57 -4.44 4.52
C ALA A 99 11.45 -5.33 3.98
N ALA A 100 11.77 -6.26 3.07
CA ALA A 100 10.79 -7.20 2.54
C ALA A 100 10.16 -8.09 3.64
N LEU A 101 10.98 -8.61 4.56
CA LEU A 101 10.48 -9.44 5.67
C LEU A 101 9.69 -8.64 6.69
N GLN A 102 10.14 -7.41 7.01
CA GLN A 102 9.42 -6.50 7.91
C GLN A 102 8.06 -6.12 7.35
N ASN A 103 7.98 -5.83 6.05
CA ASN A 103 6.70 -5.56 5.39
C ASN A 103 5.82 -6.81 5.37
N LEU A 104 6.35 -7.97 4.98
CA LEU A 104 5.57 -9.21 4.98
C LEU A 104 5.01 -9.55 6.37
N ALA A 105 5.75 -9.24 7.45
CA ALA A 105 5.30 -9.47 8.82
C ALA A 105 4.05 -8.66 9.22
N THR A 106 3.69 -7.59 8.48
CA THR A 106 2.45 -6.84 8.71
C THR A 106 1.23 -7.47 8.03
N TRP A 107 1.42 -8.47 7.17
CA TRP A 107 0.34 -9.15 6.47
C TRP A 107 -0.37 -10.17 7.37
N GLN A 108 -1.68 -10.29 7.20
CA GLN A 108 -2.46 -11.34 7.85
C GLN A 108 -2.60 -12.56 6.94
N LEU A 109 -1.69 -13.52 7.06
CA LEU A 109 -1.73 -14.78 6.28
C LEU A 109 -2.47 -15.91 6.99
N ALA A 110 -2.23 -16.09 8.29
CA ALA A 110 -2.78 -17.19 9.06
C ALA A 110 -4.31 -17.13 9.11
N GLY A 111 -4.98 -18.26 8.83
CA GLY A 111 -6.44 -18.36 8.82
C GLY A 111 -7.11 -17.73 7.59
N SER A 112 -6.33 -17.26 6.61
CA SER A 112 -6.84 -16.78 5.31
C SER A 112 -6.62 -17.82 4.19
N ASP A 113 -7.11 -17.53 2.99
CA ASP A 113 -6.81 -18.26 1.76
C ASP A 113 -5.50 -17.79 1.09
N ARG A 114 -4.81 -16.83 1.71
CA ARG A 114 -3.56 -16.24 1.22
C ARG A 114 -2.35 -17.03 1.68
N TRP A 115 -1.40 -17.14 0.77
CA TRP A 115 -0.11 -17.79 0.95
C TRP A 115 0.98 -16.82 0.51
N ALA A 116 2.16 -16.96 1.09
CA ALA A 116 3.33 -16.16 0.74
C ALA A 116 4.45 -17.03 0.17
N VAL A 117 5.22 -16.44 -0.73
CA VAL A 117 6.54 -16.91 -1.15
C VAL A 117 7.53 -15.76 -1.01
N VAL A 118 8.74 -16.04 -0.55
CA VAL A 118 9.77 -15.03 -0.30
C VAL A 118 11.00 -15.34 -1.14
N GLY A 119 11.47 -14.36 -1.93
CA GLY A 119 12.75 -14.42 -2.64
C GLY A 119 13.83 -13.62 -1.93
N ALA A 120 14.85 -13.12 -2.66
CA ALA A 120 16.00 -12.44 -2.07
C ALA A 120 15.63 -11.16 -1.30
N ASN A 121 14.89 -10.26 -1.94
CA ASN A 121 14.46 -8.94 -1.46
C ASN A 121 13.03 -8.62 -1.93
N TRP A 122 12.23 -9.65 -2.17
CA TRP A 122 10.87 -9.56 -2.66
C TRP A 122 10.03 -10.67 -2.03
N PHE A 123 8.72 -10.49 -2.03
CA PHE A 123 7.76 -11.54 -1.71
C PHE A 123 6.55 -11.44 -2.64
N ALA A 124 5.77 -12.51 -2.72
CA ALA A 124 4.45 -12.47 -3.34
C ALA A 124 3.41 -13.11 -2.41
N VAL A 125 2.25 -12.48 -2.30
CA VAL A 125 1.11 -12.94 -1.48
C VAL A 125 -0.13 -13.10 -2.33
N GLY A 126 -0.81 -14.23 -2.21
CA GLY A 126 -2.08 -14.46 -2.92
C GLY A 126 -2.56 -15.91 -2.82
N PRO A 127 -3.44 -16.36 -3.73
CA PRO A 127 -3.93 -17.73 -3.72
C PRO A 127 -2.79 -18.76 -3.84
N ARG A 128 -2.85 -19.83 -3.04
CA ARG A 128 -1.82 -20.88 -2.98
C ARG A 128 -1.34 -21.36 -4.35
N LYS A 129 -2.28 -21.59 -5.27
CA LYS A 129 -1.99 -22.09 -6.62
C LYS A 129 -1.11 -21.13 -7.42
N MET A 130 -1.25 -19.82 -7.24
CA MET A 130 -0.46 -18.83 -7.97
C MET A 130 0.91 -18.66 -7.32
N VAL A 131 0.93 -18.54 -6.00
CA VAL A 131 2.17 -18.45 -5.20
C VAL A 131 3.06 -19.67 -5.43
N HIS A 132 2.48 -20.87 -5.53
CA HIS A 132 3.23 -22.08 -5.86
C HIS A 132 3.86 -22.04 -7.25
N ARG A 133 3.15 -21.52 -8.27
CA ARG A 133 3.73 -21.37 -9.60
C ARG A 133 4.91 -20.40 -9.60
N ILE A 134 4.80 -19.31 -8.84
CA ILE A 134 5.89 -18.36 -8.64
C ILE A 134 7.08 -19.10 -8.01
N SER A 135 6.88 -19.84 -6.91
CA SER A 135 7.99 -20.58 -6.25
C SER A 135 8.70 -21.59 -7.16
N GLN A 136 7.97 -22.19 -8.12
CA GLN A 136 8.58 -23.14 -9.07
C GLN A 136 9.46 -22.45 -10.11
N ARG A 137 9.22 -21.17 -10.39
CA ARG A 137 9.95 -20.40 -11.41
C ARG A 137 11.22 -19.76 -10.86
N PHE A 138 11.19 -19.36 -9.59
CA PHE A 138 12.28 -18.68 -8.91
C PHE A 138 12.97 -19.65 -7.95
N PRO A 139 14.12 -20.24 -8.32
CA PRO A 139 14.75 -21.32 -7.55
C PRO A 139 15.22 -20.89 -6.15
N ASP A 140 15.50 -19.60 -5.96
CA ASP A 140 15.91 -19.05 -4.67
C ASP A 140 14.72 -18.63 -3.79
N ALA A 141 13.50 -18.86 -4.25
CA ALA A 141 12.29 -18.55 -3.51
C ALA A 141 11.96 -19.66 -2.51
N THR A 142 11.38 -19.28 -1.37
CA THR A 142 10.90 -20.25 -0.38
C THR A 142 9.76 -21.11 -0.93
N LEU A 143 9.45 -22.21 -0.25
CA LEU A 143 8.18 -22.89 -0.50
C LEU A 143 7.01 -22.00 -0.06
N PRO A 144 5.82 -22.15 -0.68
CA PRO A 144 4.63 -21.43 -0.24
C PRO A 144 4.30 -21.74 1.22
N THR A 145 4.07 -20.70 2.01
CA THR A 145 3.74 -20.81 3.44
C THR A 145 2.67 -19.81 3.85
N GLN A 146 1.97 -20.08 4.96
CA GLN A 146 1.13 -19.11 5.66
C GLN A 146 1.79 -18.62 6.96
N GLU A 147 2.96 -19.15 7.29
CA GLU A 147 3.77 -18.71 8.42
C GLU A 147 4.47 -17.41 8.04
N LEU A 148 4.33 -16.40 8.90
CA LEU A 148 5.06 -15.16 8.74
C LEU A 148 6.53 -15.40 9.10
N PRO A 149 7.48 -14.89 8.30
CA PRO A 149 8.89 -15.01 8.64
C PRO A 149 9.18 -14.23 9.92
N GLU A 150 10.14 -14.72 10.72
CA GLU A 150 10.71 -13.90 11.77
C GLU A 150 11.41 -12.68 11.13
N SER A 151 11.03 -11.48 11.55
CA SER A 151 11.68 -10.24 11.16
C SER A 151 12.33 -9.60 12.38
N SER A 152 13.58 -9.16 12.24
CA SER A 152 14.19 -8.30 13.26
C SER A 152 13.42 -6.99 13.35
N ALA A 153 13.29 -6.45 14.57
CA ALA A 153 12.79 -5.10 14.77
C ALA A 153 13.56 -4.09 13.90
N PRO A 154 12.90 -3.05 13.35
CA PRO A 154 13.61 -1.97 12.67
C PRO A 154 14.56 -1.27 13.65
N SER A 155 15.62 -0.66 13.13
CA SER A 155 16.43 0.26 13.95
C SER A 155 15.59 1.47 14.36
N ASP A 156 15.92 2.12 15.47
CA ASP A 156 15.20 3.31 15.95
C ASP A 156 15.10 4.40 14.87
N ALA A 157 16.18 4.60 14.11
CA ALA A 157 16.20 5.55 12.99
C ALA A 157 15.24 5.14 11.86
N LEU A 158 15.09 3.85 11.56
CA LEU A 158 14.13 3.39 10.56
C LEU A 158 12.70 3.46 11.08
N ALA A 159 12.47 3.11 12.35
CA ALA A 159 11.18 3.23 13.01
C ALA A 159 10.68 4.69 12.99
N ALA A 160 11.49 5.64 13.43
CA ALA A 160 11.13 7.06 13.44
C ALA A 160 10.79 7.61 12.04
N ARG A 161 11.49 7.14 11.01
CA ARG A 161 11.20 7.52 9.61
C ARG A 161 9.88 6.91 9.12
N THR A 162 9.63 5.65 9.44
CA THR A 162 8.35 4.99 9.13
C THR A 162 7.19 5.65 9.86
N ASP A 163 7.34 6.00 11.13
CA ASP A 163 6.32 6.70 11.91
C ASP A 163 6.01 8.09 11.31
N CYS A 164 7.04 8.81 10.86
CA CYS A 164 6.86 10.06 10.13
C CYS A 164 6.07 9.86 8.83
N VAL A 165 6.41 8.84 8.03
CA VAL A 165 5.70 8.53 6.77
C VAL A 165 4.25 8.17 7.06
N GLN A 166 3.98 7.33 8.05
CA GLN A 166 2.61 6.96 8.43
C GLN A 166 1.79 8.17 8.89
N SER A 167 2.39 9.05 9.69
CA SER A 167 1.74 10.28 10.16
C SER A 167 1.44 11.22 8.99
N ALA A 168 2.42 11.44 8.12
CA ALA A 168 2.27 12.26 6.92
C ALA A 168 1.20 11.72 5.96
N SER A 169 1.12 10.40 5.82
CA SER A 169 0.09 9.74 5.03
C SER A 169 -1.30 9.87 5.64
N ALA A 170 -1.43 9.78 6.96
CA ALA A 170 -2.69 10.05 7.66
C ALA A 170 -3.15 11.50 7.44
N PHE A 171 -2.24 12.47 7.53
CA PHE A 171 -2.55 13.89 7.28
C PHE A 171 -2.88 14.17 5.81
N LEU A 172 -2.17 13.54 4.87
CA LEU A 172 -2.50 13.64 3.44
C LEU A 172 -3.88 13.04 3.16
N THR A 173 -4.20 11.90 3.77
CA THR A 173 -5.53 11.28 3.69
C THR A 173 -6.60 12.22 4.25
N SER A 174 -6.35 12.86 5.38
CA SER A 174 -7.24 13.89 5.96
C SER A 174 -7.42 15.08 5.01
N ARG A 175 -6.35 15.59 4.38
CA ARG A 175 -6.44 16.65 3.35
C ARG A 175 -7.33 16.24 2.18
N ILE A 176 -7.24 14.98 1.74
CA ILE A 176 -7.99 14.45 0.60
C ILE A 176 -9.46 14.21 1.00
N ALA A 177 -9.70 13.43 2.06
CA ALA A 177 -11.04 12.96 2.43
C ALA A 177 -11.84 13.98 3.27
N GLU A 178 -11.16 14.73 4.14
CA GLU A 178 -11.76 15.60 5.17
C GLU A 178 -11.13 17.01 5.17
N PRO A 179 -11.20 17.79 4.07
CA PRO A 179 -10.44 19.03 3.91
C PRO A 179 -10.76 20.12 4.94
N GLU A 180 -11.96 20.13 5.53
CA GLU A 180 -12.30 21.03 6.65
C GLU A 180 -11.53 20.66 7.92
N ARG A 181 -11.47 19.36 8.24
CA ARG A 181 -10.74 18.86 9.39
C ARG A 181 -9.25 19.11 9.24
N TRP A 182 -8.70 18.83 8.06
CA TRP A 182 -7.30 19.17 7.74
C TRP A 182 -7.01 20.63 8.07
N ARG A 183 -7.83 21.58 7.62
CA ARG A 183 -7.61 23.01 7.90
C ARG A 183 -7.60 23.34 9.39
N ASN A 184 -8.42 22.67 10.19
CA ASN A 184 -8.45 22.87 11.64
C ASN A 184 -7.26 22.21 12.35
N ASP A 185 -6.78 21.08 11.85
CA ASP A 185 -5.67 20.32 12.44
C ASP A 185 -4.30 20.92 12.08
N ARG A 186 -4.21 21.71 10.99
CA ARG A 186 -2.97 22.31 10.48
C ARG A 186 -2.07 22.94 11.55
N PRO A 187 -2.56 23.82 12.46
CA PRO A 187 -1.69 24.43 13.47
C PRO A 187 -1.02 23.40 14.38
N THR A 188 -1.74 22.33 14.76
CA THR A 188 -1.19 21.24 15.56
C THR A 188 -0.17 20.42 14.77
N VAL A 189 -0.45 20.16 13.49
CA VAL A 189 0.49 19.46 12.60
C VAL A 189 1.77 20.27 12.42
N ASP A 190 1.69 21.59 12.27
CA ASP A 190 2.88 22.44 12.13
C ASP A 190 3.76 22.48 13.40
N VAL A 191 3.16 22.31 14.57
CA VAL A 191 3.90 22.20 15.84
C VAL A 191 4.62 20.84 15.94
N LEU A 192 3.89 19.75 15.68
CA LEU A 192 4.41 18.38 15.82
C LEU A 192 5.37 18.00 14.68
N TYR A 193 5.09 18.46 13.46
CA TYR A 193 5.83 18.16 12.24
C TYR A 193 6.13 19.45 11.46
N PRO A 194 7.12 20.25 11.91
CA PRO A 194 7.44 21.51 11.27
C PRO A 194 7.72 21.34 9.76
N GLY A 195 7.00 22.10 8.94
CA GLY A 195 7.12 22.08 7.48
C GLY A 195 6.31 20.99 6.76
N LEU A 196 5.70 20.04 7.46
CA LEU A 196 4.91 18.98 6.84
C LEU A 196 3.67 19.51 6.12
N THR A 197 2.99 20.51 6.68
CA THR A 197 1.81 21.10 6.02
C THR A 197 2.17 21.75 4.68
N ALA A 198 3.35 22.36 4.56
CA ALA A 198 3.84 22.95 3.32
C ALA A 198 4.16 21.87 2.27
N VAL A 199 4.78 20.77 2.69
CA VAL A 199 5.01 19.60 1.81
C VAL A 199 3.68 19.06 1.31
N ILE A 200 2.76 18.79 2.24
CA ILE A 200 1.43 18.27 1.91
C ILE A 200 0.71 19.23 0.96
N ASP A 201 0.66 20.54 1.25
CA ASP A 201 -0.05 21.53 0.44
C ASP A 201 0.55 21.69 -0.97
N SER A 202 1.87 21.47 -1.12
CA SER A 202 2.55 21.51 -2.42
C SER A 202 2.20 20.32 -3.34
N LEU A 203 1.62 19.25 -2.79
CA LEU A 203 1.20 18.10 -3.58
C LEU A 203 -0.01 18.48 -4.46
N ASP A 204 0.15 18.19 -5.75
CA ASP A 204 -0.85 18.33 -6.80
C ASP A 204 -1.92 17.23 -6.67
N ILE A 205 -2.89 17.44 -5.78
CA ILE A 205 -4.00 16.51 -5.56
C ILE A 205 -5.06 16.77 -6.63
N ASP A 206 -5.12 15.90 -7.63
CA ASP A 206 -6.21 15.88 -8.60
C ASP A 206 -7.49 15.38 -7.92
N ARG A 207 -8.37 16.32 -7.56
CA ARG A 207 -9.64 15.99 -6.90
C ARG A 207 -10.57 15.18 -7.79
N ALA A 208 -10.56 15.43 -9.10
CA ALA A 208 -11.41 14.70 -10.03
C ALA A 208 -10.95 13.23 -10.14
N ALA A 209 -9.64 12.99 -10.12
CA ALA A 209 -9.09 11.63 -10.06
C ALA A 209 -9.50 10.90 -8.77
N PHE A 210 -9.41 11.57 -7.60
CA PHE A 210 -9.86 11.00 -6.33
C PHE A 210 -11.36 10.66 -6.35
N ASP A 211 -12.20 11.59 -6.81
CA ASP A 211 -13.65 11.39 -6.87
C ASP A 211 -14.04 10.24 -7.83
N GLN A 212 -13.23 9.96 -8.87
CA GLN A 212 -13.39 8.80 -9.76
C GLN A 212 -13.01 7.47 -9.09
N ILE A 213 -12.00 7.45 -8.22
CA ILE A 213 -11.58 6.25 -7.47
C ILE A 213 -12.67 5.87 -6.45
N GLY A 214 -13.29 6.86 -5.80
CA GLY A 214 -14.51 6.70 -5.01
C GLY A 214 -14.36 6.03 -3.63
N ALA A 215 -13.25 5.32 -3.35
CA ALA A 215 -12.99 4.70 -2.05
C ALA A 215 -11.49 4.60 -1.73
N THR A 216 -11.12 4.78 -0.46
CA THR A 216 -9.71 4.83 0.01
C THR A 216 -9.10 3.46 0.32
N ASP A 217 -9.85 2.38 0.17
CA ASP A 217 -9.46 1.00 0.47
C ASP A 217 -9.38 0.12 -0.80
N THR A 218 -9.06 0.74 -1.92
CA THR A 218 -8.95 0.09 -3.23
C THR A 218 -7.50 0.08 -3.74
N PRO A 219 -7.09 -0.95 -4.50
CA PRO A 219 -5.77 -0.96 -5.16
C PRO A 219 -5.53 0.26 -6.06
N GLU A 220 -6.59 0.79 -6.68
CA GLU A 220 -6.56 2.03 -7.47
C GLU A 220 -6.20 3.24 -6.60
N PHE A 221 -6.81 3.36 -5.41
CA PHE A 221 -6.45 4.40 -4.46
C PHE A 221 -5.01 4.26 -4.00
N GLU A 222 -4.57 3.07 -3.61
CA GLU A 222 -3.21 2.84 -3.15
C GLU A 222 -2.17 3.19 -4.23
N ALA A 223 -2.41 2.79 -5.48
CA ALA A 223 -1.53 3.13 -6.61
C ALA A 223 -1.48 4.64 -6.88
N TRP A 224 -2.62 5.34 -6.83
CA TRP A 224 -2.66 6.79 -6.96
C TRP A 224 -1.99 7.50 -5.78
N PHE A 225 -2.27 7.05 -4.56
CA PHE A 225 -1.75 7.62 -3.32
C PHE A 225 -0.24 7.44 -3.20
N ALA A 226 0.29 6.30 -3.66
CA ALA A 226 1.72 6.02 -3.78
C ALA A 226 2.50 7.02 -4.63
N SER A 227 1.84 7.75 -5.54
CA SER A 227 2.50 8.78 -6.36
C SER A 227 3.02 9.97 -5.52
N PHE A 228 2.50 10.16 -4.31
CA PHE A 228 2.92 11.21 -3.38
C PHE A 228 4.09 10.79 -2.47
N ALA A 229 4.40 9.48 -2.42
CA ALA A 229 5.41 8.93 -1.51
C ALA A 229 6.81 9.55 -1.65
N PRO A 230 7.34 9.88 -2.85
CA PRO A 230 8.68 10.45 -2.95
C PRO A 230 8.86 11.75 -2.18
N ALA A 231 7.89 12.67 -2.26
CA ALA A 231 7.96 13.95 -1.56
C ALA A 231 7.82 13.79 -0.05
N ILE A 232 6.92 12.90 0.39
CA ILE A 232 6.72 12.59 1.81
C ILE A 232 7.94 11.90 2.41
N LYS A 233 8.54 10.93 1.72
CA LYS A 233 9.74 10.23 2.16
C LYS A 233 10.97 11.15 2.17
N ASP A 234 11.06 12.11 1.24
CA ASP A 234 12.12 13.12 1.27
C ASP A 234 12.03 13.98 2.53
N TYR A 235 10.83 14.47 2.89
CA TYR A 235 10.58 15.15 4.15
C TYR A 235 10.95 14.28 5.36
N CYS A 236 10.50 13.02 5.37
CA CYS A 236 10.74 12.09 6.47
C CYS A 236 12.15 11.51 6.53
N ARG A 237 13.09 11.90 5.66
CA ARG A 237 14.49 11.43 5.73
C ARG A 237 15.13 11.77 7.07
N THR A 238 14.76 12.91 7.64
CA THR A 238 15.21 13.41 8.94
C THR A 238 13.97 13.81 9.76
N PRO A 239 13.29 12.82 10.37
CA PRO A 239 12.02 13.08 11.05
C PRO A 239 12.23 13.98 12.28
N PRO A 240 11.30 14.89 12.58
CA PRO A 240 11.34 15.65 13.82
C PRO A 240 11.28 14.70 15.01
N GLN A 241 12.02 15.03 16.07
CA GLN A 241 11.97 14.28 17.33
C GLN A 241 10.75 14.77 18.10
N ILE A 242 9.65 14.00 18.06
CA ILE A 242 8.44 14.30 18.82
C ILE A 242 8.54 13.56 20.14
N THR A 243 8.48 14.30 21.23
CA THR A 243 8.47 13.74 22.58
C THR A 243 7.04 13.70 23.13
N SER A 244 6.81 12.93 24.19
CA SER A 244 5.50 12.90 24.86
C SER A 244 5.09 14.27 25.42
N GLU A 245 6.03 15.19 25.61
CA GLU A 245 5.77 16.55 26.08
C GLU A 245 5.21 17.47 24.98
N ASP A 246 5.41 17.11 23.72
CA ASP A 246 4.93 17.87 22.56
C ASP A 246 3.47 17.54 22.21
N LEU A 247 2.90 16.48 22.80
CA LEU A 247 1.52 16.06 22.56
C LEU A 247 0.54 16.86 23.45
N PRO A 248 -0.53 17.44 22.87
CA PRO A 248 -1.55 18.21 23.61
C PRO A 248 -2.43 17.35 24.53
#